data_AF-A0A2D5HBC0-F1
#
_entry.id   AF-A0A2D5HBC0-F1
#
_cell.length_a   1.000
_cell.length_b   1.000
_cell.length_c   1.000
_cell.angle_alpha   90.00
_cell.angle_beta   90.00
_cell.angle_gamma   90.00
#
_symmetry.space_group_name_H-M   'P 1'
#
loop_
_entity.id
_entity.type
_entity.pdbx_description
1 polymer ?
#
loop_
_entity_poly.entity_id
_entity_poly.type
_entity_poly.pdbx_seq_one_letter_code
_entity_poly.pdbx_strand_id
1 'polypeptide(L)' 'EVTEMIQGYVVGKTLETTEAELMNTVFPHPTISESMHESVLAAYGRAVHI' A
#
# COMPACT_ATOMS: atom_id res chain seq x y z
N GLU A 1 -15.03 0.52 -1.85
CA GLU A 1 -14.21 -0.52 -2.52
C GLU A 1 -13.10 -1.07 -1.60
N VAL A 2 -13.39 -1.32 -0.31
CA VAL A 2 -12.37 -1.78 0.66
C VAL A 2 -11.88 -3.20 0.36
N THR A 3 -12.74 -4.02 -0.24
CA THR A 3 -12.42 -5.36 -0.71
C THR A 3 -11.31 -5.37 -1.77
N GLU A 4 -11.27 -4.35 -2.63
CA GLU A 4 -10.25 -4.22 -3.68
C GLU A 4 -8.89 -3.81 -3.10
N MET A 5 -8.89 -3.00 -2.03
CA MET A 5 -7.67 -2.67 -1.30
C MET A 5 -7.11 -3.87 -0.53
N ILE A 6 -7.97 -4.65 0.12
CA ILE A 6 -7.54 -5.87 0.83
C ILE A 6 -6.97 -6.90 -0.15
N GLN A 7 -7.53 -7.00 -1.37
CA GLN A 7 -7.00 -7.89 -2.40
C GLN A 7 -5.52 -7.60 -2.72
N GLY A 8 -5.12 -6.33 -2.80
CA GLY A 8 -3.72 -5.96 -3.02
C GLY A 8 -2.79 -6.45 -1.91
N TYR A 9 -3.21 -6.34 -0.64
CA TYR A 9 -2.47 -6.90 0.50
C TYR A 9 -2.43 -8.43 0.51
N VAL A 10 -3.51 -9.09 0.08
CA VAL A 10 -3.56 -10.57 -0.04
C VAL A 10 -2.58 -11.07 -1.11
N VAL A 11 -2.45 -10.35 -2.24
CA VAL A 11 -1.45 -10.66 -3.28
C VAL A 11 -0.04 -10.47 -2.74
N GLY A 12 0.24 -9.34 -2.08
CA GLY A 12 1.55 -9.09 -1.43
C GLY A 12 1.90 -10.16 -0.38
N LYS A 13 0.93 -10.56 0.45
CA LYS A 13 1.11 -11.65 1.42
C LYS A 13 1.42 -12.99 0.74
N THR A 14 0.79 -13.28 -0.39
CA THR A 14 1.00 -14.53 -1.15
C THR A 14 2.39 -14.57 -1.78
N LEU A 15 2.92 -13.41 -2.18
CA LEU A 15 4.27 -13.25 -2.73
C LEU A 15 5.34 -13.09 -1.64
N GLU A 16 4.98 -13.17 -0.36
CA GLU A 16 5.87 -12.91 0.78
C GLU A 16 6.57 -11.54 0.69
N THR A 17 5.87 -10.55 0.13
CA THR A 17 6.36 -9.20 -0.12
C THR A 17 6.66 -8.48 1.19
N THR A 18 7.81 -7.84 1.24
CA THR A 18 8.27 -7.01 2.35
C THR A 18 7.66 -5.60 2.29
N GLU A 19 7.70 -4.90 3.41
CA GLU A 19 7.21 -3.51 3.50
C GLU A 19 8.02 -2.58 2.58
N ALA A 20 9.31 -2.88 2.38
CA ALA A 20 10.16 -2.15 1.44
C ALA A 20 9.66 -2.27 -0.01
N GLU A 21 9.16 -3.44 -0.41
CA GLU A 21 8.60 -3.66 -1.74
C GLU A 21 7.23 -2.99 -1.89
N LEU A 22 6.40 -2.99 -0.84
CA LEU A 22 5.14 -2.23 -0.82
C LEU A 22 5.36 -0.72 -0.88
N MET A 23 6.40 -0.20 -0.24
CA MET A 23 6.80 1.22 -0.33
C MET A 23 7.38 1.61 -1.69
N ASN A 24 7.97 0.68 -2.43
CA ASN A 24 8.49 0.96 -3.78
C ASN A 24 7.48 0.65 -4.89
N THR A 25 6.30 0.17 -4.54
CA THR A 25 5.21 -0.09 -5.49
C THR A 25 4.57 1.23 -5.92
N VAL A 26 4.49 1.45 -7.23
CA VAL A 26 3.89 2.66 -7.81
C VAL A 26 2.39 2.46 -7.99
N PHE A 27 1.59 3.19 -7.21
CA PHE A 27 0.15 3.22 -7.35
C PHE A 27 -0.28 4.33 -8.31
N PRO A 28 -1.26 4.11 -9.21
CA PRO A 28 -1.78 5.16 -10.08
C PRO A 28 -2.40 6.31 -9.27
N HIS A 29 -2.14 7.55 -9.70
CA HIS A 29 -2.79 8.75 -9.16
C HIS A 29 -3.85 9.29 -10.13
N PRO A 30 -5.03 9.77 -9.68
CA PRO A 30 -5.56 9.75 -8.32
C PRO A 30 -6.41 8.49 -8.05
N THR A 31 -6.03 7.64 -7.08
CA THR A 31 -6.80 6.44 -6.75
C THR A 31 -6.90 6.19 -5.25
N ILE A 32 -7.95 5.49 -4.83
CA ILE A 32 -8.13 5.09 -3.42
C ILE A 32 -6.97 4.17 -2.97
N SER A 33 -6.33 3.44 -3.88
CA SER A 33 -5.17 2.58 -3.58
C SER A 33 -3.94 3.33 -3.06
N GLU A 34 -3.87 4.66 -3.25
CA GLU A 34 -2.83 5.50 -2.63
C GLU A 34 -2.92 5.47 -1.10
N SER A 35 -4.11 5.28 -0.52
CA SER A 35 -4.27 5.14 0.92
C SER A 35 -3.65 3.84 1.46
N MET A 36 -3.49 2.79 0.63
CA MET A 36 -2.71 1.61 1.00
C MET A 36 -1.22 1.96 1.10
N HIS A 37 -0.69 2.66 0.10
CA HIS A 37 0.70 3.12 0.10
C HIS A 37 1.00 4.02 1.29
N GLU A 38 0.15 5.01 1.54
CA GLU A 38 0.28 5.92 2.69
C GLU A 38 0.13 5.17 4.02
N SER A 39 -0.69 4.11 4.12
CA SER A 39 -0.78 3.31 5.35
C SER A 39 0.51 2.53 5.66
N VAL A 40 1.23 2.05 4.64
CA VAL A 40 2.54 1.43 4.80
C VAL A 40 3.58 2.49 5.18
N LEU A 41 3.56 3.68 4.56
CA LEU A 41 4.44 4.78 4.94
C LEU A 41 4.16 5.28 6.37
N ALA A 42 2.90 5.36 6.78
CA ALA A 42 2.46 5.77 8.11
C ALA A 42 2.95 4.81 9.19
N ALA A 43 2.94 3.50 8.93
CA ALA A 43 3.48 2.50 9.86
C ALA A 43 4.97 2.73 10.20
N TYR A 44 5.71 3.40 9.32
CA TYR A 44 7.13 3.74 9.51
C TYR A 44 7.37 5.23 9.79
N GLY A 45 6.31 6.02 10.03
CA GLY A 45 6.41 7.46 10.29
C GLY A 45 6.90 8.29 9.10
N ARG A 46 6.72 7.77 7.88
CA ARG A 46 7.15 8.40 6.61
C ARG A 46 5.99 8.83 5.71
N ALA A 47 4.78 8.91 6.26
CA ALA A 47 3.59 9.34 5.50
C ALA A 47 3.80 10.75 4.94
N VAL A 48 3.40 10.94 3.69
CA VAL A 48 3.54 12.23 2.98
C VAL A 48 2.22 12.99 3.01
N HIS A 49 1.10 12.27 2.98
CA HIS A 49 -0.24 12.83 3.05
C HIS A 49 -0.99 12.25 4.26
N ILE A 50 -1.22 13.09 5.28
CA ILE A 50 -2.08 12.80 6.45
C ILE A 50 -3.37 13.62 6.40
#